data_AF-A0A4P9NMR8-F1
#
_entry.id   AF-A0A4P9NMR8-F1
#
_cell.length_a   1.000
_cell.length_b   1.000
_cell.length_c   1.000
_cell.angle_alpha   90.00
_cell.angle_beta   90.00
_cell.angle_gamma   90.00
#
_symmetry.space_group_name_H-M   'P 1'
#
loop_
_entity.id
_entity.type
_entity.pdbx_description
1 polymer ?
#
loop_
_entity_poly.entity_id
_entity_poly.type
_entity_poly.pdbx_seq_one_letter_code
_entity_poly.pdbx_strand_id
1 'polypeptide(L)'
;MANYAIMRCKKLTGMGSVASALQHCYRERETPNANAERTPENYCSVSKSTDQAMGRVRELLPEKRRKDAVLAVEYVMTASPEWWKEATP
;
A
#
# COMPACT_ATOMS: atom_id res chain seq x y z
N MET A 1 10.76 -25.97 -3.50
CA MET A 1 9.40 -25.49 -3.12
C MET A 1 8.80 -24.81 -4.33
N ALA A 2 7.47 -24.73 -4.44
CA ALA A 2 6.81 -24.06 -5.56
C ALA A 2 6.94 -22.52 -5.45
N ASN A 3 7.31 -21.87 -6.56
CA ASN A 3 7.32 -20.42 -6.69
C ASN A 3 5.93 -19.95 -7.13
N TYR A 4 5.30 -19.07 -6.36
CA TYR A 4 3.99 -18.52 -6.66
C TYR A 4 4.09 -17.05 -7.01
N ALA A 5 3.37 -16.63 -8.05
CA ALA A 5 2.97 -15.25 -8.21
C ALA A 5 1.78 -14.98 -7.27
N ILE A 6 1.87 -13.94 -6.45
CA ILE A 6 0.91 -13.65 -5.40
C ILE A 6 0.29 -12.29 -5.69
N MET A 7 -1.01 -12.30 -5.98
CA MET A 7 -1.86 -11.11 -6.01
C MET A 7 -2.93 -11.24 -4.93
N ARG A 8 -2.95 -10.30 -3.97
CA ARG A 8 -3.98 -10.23 -2.94
C ARG A 8 -4.64 -8.86 -2.95
N CYS A 9 -5.97 -8.83 -2.93
CA CYS A 9 -6.74 -7.60 -2.80
C CYS A 9 -7.36 -7.42 -1.41
N LYS A 10 -7.52 -6.17 -0.96
CA LYS A 10 -8.30 -5.79 0.22
C LYS A 10 -9.16 -4.56 -0.08
N LYS A 11 -10.43 -4.62 0.30
CA LYS A 11 -11.34 -3.48 0.23
C LYS A 11 -11.09 -2.54 1.41
N LEU A 12 -10.91 -1.24 1.13
CA LEU A 12 -10.80 -0.18 2.13
C LEU A 12 -12.06 0.67 2.05
N THR A 13 -12.92 0.61 3.06
CA THR A 13 -14.26 1.22 3.06
C THR A 13 -14.33 2.54 3.84
N GLY A 14 -13.26 2.93 4.52
CA GLY A 14 -13.21 4.15 5.33
C GLY A 14 -11.91 4.93 5.16
N MET A 15 -11.99 6.26 5.28
CA MET A 15 -10.79 7.12 5.16
C MET A 15 -9.71 6.76 6.18
N GLY A 16 -10.08 6.36 7.40
CA GLY A 16 -9.11 5.88 8.40
C GLY A 16 -8.41 4.58 7.98
N SER A 17 -9.11 3.66 7.28
CA SER A 17 -8.49 2.43 6.76
C SER A 17 -7.51 2.72 5.61
N VAL A 18 -7.82 3.71 4.77
CA VAL A 18 -6.92 4.20 3.72
C VAL A 18 -5.69 4.88 4.34
N ALA A 19 -5.89 5.79 5.30
CA ALA A 19 -4.79 6.49 5.97
C ALA A 19 -3.85 5.53 6.69
N SER A 20 -4.38 4.55 7.44
CA SER A 20 -3.57 3.57 8.17
C SER A 20 -2.74 2.68 7.24
N ALA A 21 -3.31 2.29 6.09
CA ALA A 21 -2.59 1.56 5.06
C ALA A 21 -1.45 2.39 4.46
N LEU A 22 -1.72 3.65 4.11
CA LEU A 22 -0.73 4.58 3.57
C LEU A 22 0.39 4.88 4.57
N GLN A 23 0.07 5.11 5.86
CA GLN A 23 1.08 5.30 6.91
C GLN A 23 2.04 4.11 7.01
N HIS A 24 1.50 2.89 6.89
CA HIS A 24 2.32 1.69 6.85
C HIS A 24 3.21 1.67 5.59
N CYS A 25 2.65 1.93 4.41
CA CYS A 25 3.40 1.95 3.14
C CYS A 25 4.52 3.01 3.12
N TYR A 26 4.26 4.20 3.66
CA TYR A 26 5.22 5.31 3.75
C TYR A 26 6.14 5.24 4.97
N ARG A 27 6.02 4.20 5.81
CA ARG A 27 6.80 4.04 7.06
C ARG A 27 6.67 5.23 8.03
N GLU A 28 5.49 5.86 8.05
CA GLU A 28 5.15 6.95 8.99
C GLU A 28 4.63 6.43 10.34
N ARG A 29 4.45 5.11 10.47
CA ARG A 29 4.13 4.41 11.71
C ARG A 29 5.12 3.28 11.95
N GLU A 30 5.28 2.91 13.22
CA GLU A 30 6.11 1.77 13.60
C GLU A 30 5.66 0.50 12.86
N THR A 31 6.63 -0.16 12.23
CA THR A 31 6.44 -1.37 11.43
C THR A 31 7.52 -2.39 11.83
N PRO A 32 7.27 -3.24 12.85
CA PRO A 32 8.32 -4.01 13.54
C PRO A 32 9.12 -4.96 12.66
N ASN A 33 8.54 -5.45 11.56
CA ASN A 33 9.18 -6.36 10.62
C ASN A 33 9.95 -5.64 9.50
N ALA A 34 9.92 -4.31 9.43
CA ALA A 34 10.64 -3.53 8.43
C ALA A 34 12.03 -3.14 8.95
N ASN A 35 13.06 -3.32 8.11
CA ASN A 35 14.37 -2.76 8.40
C ASN A 35 14.35 -1.25 8.06
N ALA A 36 14.49 -0.40 9.08
CA ALA A 36 14.46 1.05 8.94
C ALA A 36 15.57 1.58 8.02
N GLU A 37 16.76 0.96 8.04
CA GLU A 37 17.92 1.36 7.23
C GLU A 37 17.67 1.22 5.72
N ARG A 38 16.77 0.32 5.34
CA ARG A 38 16.39 0.07 3.94
C ARG A 38 15.21 0.91 3.45
N THR A 39 14.59 1.69 4.33
CA THR A 39 13.45 2.55 3.96
C THR A 39 13.76 3.52 2.82
N PRO A 40 14.96 4.13 2.74
CA PRO A 40 15.32 5.00 1.61
C PRO A 40 15.37 4.29 0.25
N GLU A 41 15.49 2.95 0.22
CA GLU A 41 15.43 2.15 -1.02
C GLU A 41 14.00 2.00 -1.55
N ASN A 42 12.97 2.28 -0.73
CA ASN A 42 11.58 2.14 -1.15
C ASN A 42 11.24 3.14 -2.25
N TYR A 43 10.64 2.66 -3.33
CA TYR A 43 10.13 3.49 -4.40
C TYR A 43 8.63 3.78 -4.25
N CYS A 44 8.26 5.06 -4.38
CA CYS A 44 6.88 5.51 -4.39
C CYS A 44 6.61 6.30 -5.69
N SER A 45 5.69 5.83 -6.53
CA SER A 45 5.48 6.37 -7.87
C SER A 45 4.61 7.64 -7.93
N VAL A 46 3.60 7.78 -7.06
CA VAL A 46 2.57 8.83 -7.17
C VAL A 46 2.68 9.92 -6.09
N SER A 47 2.99 9.53 -4.85
CA SER A 47 3.05 10.43 -3.69
C SER A 47 4.09 9.93 -2.70
N LYS A 48 4.65 10.85 -1.90
CA LYS A 48 5.76 10.56 -0.97
C LYS A 48 5.36 10.47 0.50
N SER A 49 4.11 10.77 0.83
CA SER A 49 3.59 10.77 2.20
C SER A 49 2.10 10.44 2.23
N THR A 50 1.61 10.05 3.41
CA THR A 50 0.18 9.80 3.65
C THR A 50 -0.64 11.04 3.35
N ASP A 51 -0.15 12.23 3.74
CA ASP A 51 -0.88 13.47 3.55
C ASP A 51 -1.10 13.78 2.07
N GLN A 52 -0.04 13.72 1.26
CA GLN A 52 -0.13 13.92 -0.20
C GLN A 52 -1.05 12.90 -0.87
N ALA A 53 -0.99 11.63 -0.44
CA ALA A 53 -1.82 10.57 -0.97
C ALA A 53 -3.30 10.77 -0.59
N MET A 54 -3.58 11.11 0.66
CA MET A 54 -4.93 11.37 1.16
C MET A 54 -5.55 12.62 0.54
N GLY A 55 -4.76 13.65 0.23
CA GLY A 55 -5.21 14.81 -0.56
C GLY A 55 -5.76 14.38 -1.92
N ARG A 56 -4.96 13.62 -2.68
CA ARG A 56 -5.37 13.07 -3.98
C ARG A 56 -6.59 12.16 -3.90
N VAL A 57 -6.67 11.29 -2.90
CA VAL A 57 -7.85 10.43 -2.69
C VAL A 57 -9.11 11.28 -2.50
N ARG A 58 -9.04 12.39 -1.75
CA ARG A 58 -10.19 13.29 -1.58
C ARG A 58 -10.60 13.98 -2.88
N GLU A 59 -9.64 14.37 -3.72
CA GLU A 59 -9.91 14.99 -5.03
C GLU A 59 -10.56 14.02 -6.02
N LEU A 60 -10.22 12.72 -5.94
CA LEU A 60 -10.76 11.68 -6.81
C LEU A 60 -12.15 11.18 -6.39
N LEU A 61 -12.48 11.29 -5.10
CA LEU A 61 -13.75 10.79 -4.59
C LEU A 61 -14.90 11.79 -4.88
N PRO A 62 -16.09 11.31 -5.25
CA PRO A 62 -17.25 12.17 -5.44
C PRO A 62 -17.73 12.76 -4.10
N GLU A 63 -18.37 13.94 -4.18
CA GLU A 63 -18.94 14.64 -3.02
C GLU A 63 -19.95 13.76 -2.26
N LYS A 64 -20.79 13.02 -2.98
CA LYS A 64 -21.78 12.08 -2.41
C LYS A 64 -21.42 10.63 -2.76
N ARG A 65 -21.49 9.77 -1.75
CA ARG A 65 -21.32 8.31 -1.88
C ARG A 65 -22.16 7.58 -0.84
N ARG A 66 -22.45 6.30 -1.10
CA ARG A 66 -23.04 5.40 -0.10
C ARG A 66 -22.11 5.25 1.11
N LYS A 67 -22.67 5.11 2.31
CA LYS A 67 -21.93 5.02 3.58
C LYS A 67 -20.94 3.85 3.66
N ASP A 68 -21.21 2.79 2.91
CA ASP A 68 -20.48 1.53 2.86
C ASP A 68 -19.77 1.32 1.51
N ALA A 69 -19.46 2.43 0.83
CA ALA A 69 -18.67 2.40 -0.40
C ALA A 69 -17.27 1.85 -0.13
N VAL A 70 -16.75 1.07 -1.08
CA VAL A 70 -15.31 0.78 -1.14
C VAL A 70 -14.64 2.02 -1.70
N LEU A 71 -13.78 2.66 -0.90
CA LEU A 71 -13.06 3.88 -1.28
C LEU A 71 -11.81 3.55 -2.10
N ALA A 72 -11.16 2.44 -1.79
CA ALA A 72 -10.01 1.93 -2.52
C ALA A 72 -9.96 0.39 -2.47
N VAL A 73 -9.37 -0.20 -3.51
CA VAL A 73 -8.97 -1.61 -3.50
C VAL A 73 -7.45 -1.64 -3.47
N GLU A 74 -6.89 -2.08 -2.35
CA GLU A 74 -5.46 -2.24 -2.19
C GLU A 74 -5.03 -3.59 -2.74
N TYR A 75 -4.02 -3.60 -3.60
CA TYR A 75 -3.41 -4.82 -4.13
C TYR A 75 -1.98 -4.96 -3.60
N VAL A 76 -1.67 -6.14 -3.09
CA VAL A 76 -0.29 -6.59 -2.87
C VAL A 76 0.09 -7.47 -4.05
N MET A 77 1.14 -7.07 -4.75
CA MET A 77 1.79 -7.84 -5.82
C MET A 77 3.14 -8.32 -5.29
N THR A 78 3.32 -9.63 -5.17
CA THR A 78 4.57 -10.22 -4.66
C THR A 78 4.75 -11.65 -5.16
N ALA A 79 5.78 -12.35 -4.69
CA ALA A 79 6.07 -13.73 -5.02
C ALA A 79 6.61 -14.49 -3.80
N SER A 80 6.70 -15.82 -3.91
CA SER A 80 7.39 -16.66 -2.90
C SER A 80 8.80 -16.11 -2.60
N PRO A 81 9.27 -16.10 -1.34
CA PRO A 81 10.60 -15.59 -0.96
C PRO A 81 11.76 -16.18 -1.77
N GLU A 82 11.66 -17.46 -2.14
CA GLU A 82 12.67 -18.18 -2.92
C GLU A 82 12.89 -17.55 -4.30
N TRP A 83 11.85 -17.00 -4.92
CA TRP A 83 11.92 -16.33 -6.23
C TRP A 83 12.85 -15.12 -6.20
N TRP A 84 12.83 -14.34 -5.12
CA TRP A 84 13.61 -13.10 -5.00
C TRP A 84 15.11 -13.32 -4.85
N LYS A 85 15.57 -14.55 -4.64
CA LYS A 85 17.01 -14.88 -4.58
C LYS A 85 17.66 -14.92 -5.95
N GLU A 86 16.87 -15.21 -7.00
CA GLU A 86 17.34 -15.39 -8.37
C GLU A 86 16.82 -14.30 -9.31
N ALA A 87 15.81 -13.53 -8.88
CA ALA A 87 15.23 -12.45 -9.65
C ALA A 87 16.27 -11.34 -9.92
N THR A 88 16.41 -10.94 -11.17
CA THR A 88 17.18 -9.77 -11.59
C THR A 88 16.26 -8.55 -11.74
N PRO A 89 16.76 -7.32 -11.53
CA PRO A 89 16.02 -6.08 -11.77
C PRO A 89 15.44 -5.96 -13.19
#